data_AF-A0A7S4UC63-F1
#
_entry.id   AF-A0A7S4UC63-F1
#
_cell.length_a   1.000
_cell.length_b   1.000
_cell.length_c   1.000
_cell.angle_alpha   90.00
_cell.angle_beta   90.00
_cell.angle_gamma   90.00
#
_symmetry.space_group_name_H-M   'P 1'
#
loop_
_entity.id
_entity.type
_entity.pdbx_description
1 polymer ?
#
loop_
_entity_poly.entity_id
_entity_poly.type
_entity_poly.pdbx_seq_one_letter_code
_entity_poly.pdbx_strand_id
1 'polypeptide(L)'
;PHLHVMVARLREELCIEATMPIIGLIEHGYAQCCWKYSPEEGIGDPVARLYRTIVPSNVRRRDMQATIDADRGQQAGLEGQTHQSIAKDTDDDDSSDVLVLDEDPPSGTEVLQRRYSEQQRNPLE
;
A
#
# COMPACT_ATOMS: atom_id res chain seq x y z
N PRO A 1 -1.76 8.54 7.31
CA PRO A 1 -1.73 9.08 5.93
C PRO A 1 -0.57 8.45 5.17
N HIS A 2 -0.68 8.30 3.85
CA HIS A 2 0.41 7.78 3.02
C HIS A 2 1.58 8.77 2.91
N LEU A 3 2.77 8.25 2.59
CA LEU A 3 4.00 9.03 2.48
C LEU A 3 3.88 10.19 1.48
N HIS A 4 3.29 9.95 0.30
CA HIS A 4 3.14 10.97 -0.74
C HIS A 4 2.28 12.15 -0.29
N VAL A 5 1.22 11.90 0.50
CA VAL A 5 0.37 12.96 1.07
C VAL A 5 1.15 13.80 2.07
N MET A 6 1.92 13.15 2.95
CA MET A 6 2.76 13.85 3.93
C MET A 6 3.82 14.72 3.25
N VAL A 7 4.46 14.21 2.19
CA VAL A 7 5.46 14.95 1.40
C VAL A 7 4.83 16.16 0.70
N ALA A 8 3.67 15.99 0.06
CA ALA A 8 2.98 17.10 -0.61
C ALA A 8 2.64 18.22 0.38
N ARG A 9 2.09 17.86 1.54
CA ARG A 9 1.77 18.82 2.60
C ARG A 9 2.98 19.53 3.17
N LEU A 10 4.07 18.80 3.40
CA LEU A 10 5.31 19.41 3.90
C LEU A 10 5.86 20.43 2.90
N ARG A 11 5.76 20.19 1.59
CA ARG A 11 6.18 21.17 0.57
C ARG A 11 5.33 22.42 0.60
N GLU A 12 4.02 22.29 0.77
CA GLU A 12 3.11 23.43 0.90
C GLU A 12 3.43 24.26 2.16
N GLU A 13 3.54 23.62 3.32
CA GLU A 13 3.79 24.32 4.60
C GLU A 13 5.20 24.93 4.66
N LEU A 14 6.20 24.30 4.06
CA LEU A 14 7.58 24.80 4.00
C LEU A 14 7.83 25.73 2.81
N CYS A 15 6.83 25.96 1.95
CA CYS A 15 6.96 26.75 0.72
C CYS A 15 8.10 26.26 -0.20
N ILE A 16 8.26 24.94 -0.32
CA ILE A 16 9.32 24.30 -1.12
C ILE A 16 8.78 23.85 -2.47
N GLU A 17 9.52 24.14 -3.54
CA GLU A 17 9.16 23.71 -4.89
C GLU A 17 9.09 22.17 -5.02
N ALA A 18 8.20 21.69 -5.88
CA ALA A 18 8.04 20.25 -6.16
C ALA A 18 9.29 19.60 -6.75
N THR A 19 10.17 20.39 -7.38
CA THR A 19 11.45 19.97 -7.99
C THR A 19 12.50 19.54 -6.96
N MET A 20 12.41 20.03 -5.71
CA MET A 20 13.38 19.68 -4.68
C MET A 20 13.29 18.19 -4.33
N PRO A 21 14.40 17.44 -4.25
CA PRO A 21 14.37 16.03 -3.84
C PRO A 21 13.84 15.87 -2.41
N ILE A 22 13.26 14.71 -2.10
CA ILE A 22 12.69 14.43 -0.77
C ILE A 22 13.74 14.54 0.34
N ILE A 23 14.99 14.13 0.06
CA ILE A 23 16.10 14.28 1.01
C ILE A 23 16.35 15.77 1.32
N GLY A 24 16.38 16.63 0.30
CA GLY A 24 16.53 18.08 0.49
C GLY A 24 15.36 18.70 1.26
N LEU A 25 14.13 18.21 1.03
CA LEU A 25 12.96 18.60 1.82
C LEU A 25 13.12 18.24 3.30
N ILE A 26 13.62 17.03 3.60
CA ILE A 26 13.86 16.57 4.97
C ILE A 26 14.93 17.43 5.63
N GLU A 27 16.07 17.62 4.98
CA GLU A 27 17.16 18.45 5.49
C GLU A 27 16.71 19.87 5.78
N HIS A 28 15.94 20.47 4.87
CA HIS A 28 15.39 21.81 5.05
C HIS A 28 14.42 21.88 6.24
N GLY A 29 13.48 20.93 6.34
CA GLY A 29 12.55 20.87 7.46
C GLY A 29 13.26 20.63 8.81
N TYR A 30 14.27 19.77 8.83
CA TYR A 30 15.08 19.51 10.02
C TYR A 30 15.88 20.74 10.44
N ALA A 31 16.44 21.48 9.48
CA ALA A 31 17.12 22.74 9.75
C ALA A 31 16.18 23.77 10.41
N GLN A 32 14.93 23.89 9.95
CA GLN A 32 13.93 24.76 10.61
C GLN A 32 13.57 24.30 12.03
N CYS A 33 13.63 23.00 12.29
CA CYS A 33 13.35 22.41 13.60
C CYS A 33 14.58 22.29 14.52
N CYS A 34 15.76 22.80 14.09
CA CYS A 34 17.04 22.63 14.79
C CYS A 34 17.43 21.16 15.04
N TRP A 35 17.05 20.25 14.13
CA TRP A 35 17.38 18.83 14.17
C TRP A 35 18.48 18.47 13.18
N LYS A 36 19.13 17.32 13.38
CA LYS A 36 20.09 16.75 12.42
C LYS A 36 19.49 15.52 11.77
N TYR A 37 19.54 15.47 10.45
CA TYR A 37 19.13 14.32 9.67
C TYR A 37 20.30 13.35 9.52
N SER A 38 20.10 12.06 9.81
CA SER A 38 21.02 11.00 9.41
C SER A 38 20.45 10.23 8.21
N PRO A 39 21.20 10.06 7.11
CA PRO A 39 20.74 9.29 5.95
C PRO A 39 20.48 7.80 6.27
N GLU A 40 20.98 7.29 7.39
CA GLU A 40 20.72 5.93 7.86
C GLU A 40 19.29 5.73 8.39
N GLU A 41 18.57 6.81 8.75
CA GLU A 41 17.17 6.74 9.25
C GLU A 41 16.14 6.45 8.15
N GLY A 42 16.56 6.40 6.88
CA GLY A 42 15.65 6.28 5.74
C GLY A 42 14.83 7.55 5.51
N ILE A 43 13.70 7.42 4.80
CA ILE A 43 12.84 8.56 4.38
C ILE A 43 11.55 8.63 5.18
N GLY A 44 10.95 7.49 5.52
CA GLY A 44 9.61 7.42 6.11
C GLY A 44 9.51 8.11 7.48
N ASP A 45 10.40 7.75 8.40
CA ASP A 45 10.39 8.26 9.77
C ASP A 45 10.68 9.77 9.85
N PRO A 46 11.68 10.32 9.13
CA PRO A 46 11.91 11.75 9.11
C PRO A 46 10.73 12.56 8.56
N VAL A 47 10.10 12.09 7.48
CA VAL A 47 8.92 12.74 6.90
C VAL A 47 7.76 12.70 7.88
N ALA A 48 7.49 11.56 8.50
CA ALA A 48 6.41 11.44 9.48
C ALA A 48 6.65 12.34 10.70
N ARG A 49 7.90 12.46 11.15
CA ARG A 49 8.29 13.34 12.26
C ARG A 49 8.05 14.81 11.91
N LEU A 50 8.57 15.27 10.76
CA LEU A 50 8.35 16.64 10.28
C LEU A 50 6.87 16.94 10.11
N TYR A 51 6.12 16.03 9.51
CA TYR A 51 4.69 16.19 9.28
C TYR A 51 3.92 16.40 10.60
N ARG A 52 4.27 15.67 11.65
CA ARG A 52 3.65 15.84 12.98
C ARG A 52 4.04 17.16 13.67
N THR A 53 5.20 17.72 13.34
CA THR A 53 5.71 18.92 13.97
C THR A 53 5.25 20.20 13.27
N ILE A 54 5.30 20.22 11.94
CA ILE A 54 5.06 21.43 11.14
C ILE A 54 3.58 21.54 10.78
N VAL A 55 2.96 20.47 10.30
CA VAL A 55 1.60 20.52 9.76
C VAL A 55 0.58 20.64 10.90
N PRO A 56 -0.33 21.62 10.92
CA PRO A 56 -1.31 21.77 11.99
C PRO A 56 -2.23 20.55 12.20
N SER A 57 -2.62 20.27 13.46
CA SER A 57 -3.37 19.05 13.82
C SER A 57 -4.73 18.91 13.14
N ASN A 58 -5.42 20.02 12.90
CA ASN A 58 -6.67 20.06 12.15
C ASN A 58 -6.51 19.62 10.69
N VAL A 59 -5.40 19.99 10.04
CA VAL A 59 -5.06 19.56 8.68
C VAL A 59 -4.73 18.07 8.67
N ARG A 60 -3.92 17.60 9.63
CA ARG A 60 -3.57 16.17 9.73
C ARG A 60 -4.77 15.24 9.89
N ARG A 61 -5.80 15.67 10.65
CA ARG A 61 -7.05 14.92 10.76
C ARG A 61 -7.77 14.81 9.42
N ARG A 62 -7.81 15.88 8.62
CA ARG A 62 -8.44 15.85 7.29
C ARG A 62 -7.68 14.93 6.34
N ASP A 63 -6.35 15.00 6.33
CA ASP A 63 -5.54 14.13 5.48
C ASP A 63 -5.69 12.65 5.85
N MET A 64 -5.84 12.33 7.15
CA MET A 64 -6.17 10.97 7.59
C MET A 64 -7.56 10.52 7.12
N GLN A 65 -8.57 11.39 7.25
CA GLN A 65 -9.92 11.09 6.79
C GLN A 65 -9.96 10.86 5.27
N ALA A 66 -9.29 11.71 4.49
CA ALA A 66 -9.20 11.58 3.04
C ALA A 66 -8.51 10.28 2.61
N THR A 67 -7.53 9.79 3.38
CA THR A 67 -6.91 8.48 3.12
C THR A 67 -7.93 7.35 3.30
N ILE A 68 -8.69 7.37 4.40
CA ILE A 68 -9.71 6.35 4.70
C ILE A 68 -10.81 6.33 3.61
N ASP A 69 -11.25 7.49 3.15
CA ASP A 69 -12.28 7.60 2.12
C ASP A 69 -11.77 7.10 0.75
N ALA A 70 -10.50 7.35 0.42
CA ALA A 70 -9.86 6.87 -0.80
C ALA A 70 -9.69 5.33 -0.81
N ASP A 71 -9.24 4.74 0.30
CA ASP A 71 -9.14 3.28 0.47
C ASP A 71 -10.51 2.61 0.31
N ARG A 72 -11.55 3.22 0.89
CA ARG A 72 -12.92 2.70 0.78
C ARG A 72 -13.48 2.80 -0.64
N GLY A 73 -13.14 3.86 -1.37
CA GLY A 73 -13.47 4.01 -2.79
C GLY A 73 -12.76 2.99 -3.69
N GLN A 74 -11.53 2.60 -3.37
CA GLN A 74 -10.80 1.56 -4.09
C GLN A 74 -11.32 0.14 -3.80
N GLN A 75 -11.73 -0.16 -2.56
CA GLN A 75 -12.36 -1.45 -2.24
C GLN A 75 -13.69 -1.66 -2.97
N ALA A 76 -14.52 -0.63 -3.07
CA ALA A 76 -15.79 -0.70 -3.81
C ALA A 76 -15.60 -0.90 -5.33
N GLY A 77 -14.43 -0.55 -5.89
CA GLY A 77 -14.11 -0.76 -7.30
C GLY A 77 -13.65 -2.18 -7.65
N LEU A 78 -13.22 -2.97 -6.66
CA LEU A 78 -12.77 -4.35 -6.85
C LEU A 78 -13.92 -5.37 -6.73
N GLU A 79 -14.99 -5.05 -6.02
CA GLU A 79 -16.18 -5.91 -5.90
C GLU A 79 -17.08 -5.89 -7.15
N GLY A 80 -16.87 -4.92 -8.06
CA GLY A 80 -17.69 -4.74 -9.27
C GLY A 80 -17.19 -5.45 -10.54
N GLN A 81 -16.06 -6.17 -10.51
CA GLN A 81 -15.38 -6.67 -11.71
C GLN A 81 -15.38 -8.20 -11.86
N THR A 82 -16.35 -8.89 -11.25
CA THR A 82 -16.50 -10.36 -11.32
C THR A 82 -17.81 -10.80 -11.99
N HIS A 83 -18.28 -10.09 -13.01
CA HIS A 83 -19.42 -10.56 -13.81
C HIS A 83 -19.12 -10.35 -15.30
N GLN A 84 -18.03 -10.97 -15.80
CA GLN A 84 -17.91 -11.19 -17.24
C GLN A 84 -18.74 -12.42 -17.61
N SER A 85 -19.79 -12.13 -18.36
CA SER A 85 -20.76 -13.03 -18.94
C SER A 85 -20.10 -14.20 -19.67
N ILE A 86 -20.33 -15.41 -19.20
CA ILE A 86 -20.25 -16.61 -20.03
C ILE A 86 -21.64 -16.84 -20.59
N ALA A 87 -21.83 -16.43 -21.84
CA ALA A 87 -22.91 -16.95 -22.66
C ALA A 87 -22.71 -18.47 -22.75
N LYS A 88 -23.68 -19.25 -22.28
CA LYS A 88 -23.71 -20.69 -22.48
C LYS A 88 -25.04 -21.04 -23.16
N ASP A 89 -25.07 -20.80 -24.46
CA ASP A 89 -25.88 -21.59 -25.38
C ASP A 89 -25.15 -22.92 -25.57
N THR A 90 -25.69 -24.01 -25.01
CA THR A 90 -25.70 -25.35 -25.65
C THR A 90 -26.52 -26.32 -24.80
N ASP A 91 -27.70 -26.64 -25.35
CA ASP A 91 -28.40 -27.92 -25.44
C ASP A 91 -28.41 -28.93 -24.28
N ASP A 92 -29.64 -29.36 -23.95
CA ASP A 92 -30.03 -30.59 -23.25
C ASP A 92 -29.19 -31.82 -23.65
N ASP A 93 -28.62 -32.55 -22.67
CA ASP A 93 -28.75 -34.01 -22.55
C ASP A 93 -28.11 -34.53 -21.23
N ASP A 94 -28.89 -35.32 -20.49
CA ASP A 94 -28.58 -36.45 -19.60
C ASP A 94 -27.38 -36.44 -18.61
N SER A 95 -27.72 -36.86 -17.39
CA SER A 95 -26.91 -37.70 -16.48
C SER A 95 -25.84 -37.11 -15.55
N SER A 96 -26.14 -37.37 -14.26
CA SER A 96 -25.24 -37.76 -13.16
C SER A 96 -24.74 -36.69 -12.18
N ASP A 97 -25.31 -36.83 -10.98
CA ASP A 97 -24.90 -36.36 -9.66
C ASP A 97 -23.40 -36.52 -9.42
N VAL A 98 -22.69 -35.41 -9.22
CA VAL A 98 -21.36 -35.40 -8.58
C VAL A 98 -21.33 -34.24 -7.58
N LEU A 99 -21.33 -34.60 -6.30
CA LEU A 99 -21.08 -33.70 -5.19
C LEU A 99 -19.71 -33.02 -5.37
N VAL A 100 -19.73 -31.69 -5.37
CA VAL A 100 -18.55 -30.83 -5.29
C VAL A 100 -17.82 -31.14 -3.99
N LEU A 101 -16.65 -31.77 -4.07
CA LEU A 101 -15.64 -31.63 -3.02
C LEU A 101 -14.92 -30.31 -3.29
N ASP A 102 -15.34 -29.29 -2.56
CA ASP A 102 -14.67 -28.00 -2.45
C ASP A 102 -13.25 -28.29 -1.92
N GLU A 103 -12.28 -28.35 -2.82
CA GLU A 103 -10.87 -28.37 -2.45
C GLU A 103 -10.53 -26.93 -2.07
N ASP A 104 -10.55 -26.64 -0.76
CA ASP A 104 -10.17 -25.34 -0.19
C ASP A 104 -8.90 -24.84 -0.89
N PRO A 105 -8.91 -23.65 -1.52
CA PRO A 105 -7.72 -23.13 -2.17
C PRO A 105 -6.62 -22.96 -1.11
N PRO A 106 -5.38 -23.39 -1.38
CA PRO A 106 -4.31 -23.30 -0.39
C PRO A 106 -4.15 -21.84 0.02
N SER A 107 -4.27 -21.60 1.32
CA SER A 107 -4.10 -20.26 1.88
C SER A 107 -2.75 -19.72 1.43
N GLY A 108 -2.66 -18.41 1.15
CA GLY A 108 -1.42 -17.77 0.67
C GLY A 108 -0.19 -18.04 1.56
N THR A 109 -0.40 -18.45 2.81
CA THR A 109 0.63 -18.92 3.73
C THR A 109 1.24 -20.27 3.34
N GLU A 110 0.47 -21.23 2.79
CA GLU A 110 0.98 -22.53 2.31
C GLU A 110 1.85 -22.38 1.06
N VAL A 111 1.49 -21.45 0.17
CA VAL A 111 2.28 -21.12 -1.03
C VAL A 111 3.65 -20.57 -0.64
N LEU A 112 3.71 -19.72 0.39
CA LEU A 112 4.97 -19.18 0.91
C LEU A 112 5.83 -20.26 1.59
N GLN A 113 5.21 -21.19 2.33
CA GLN A 113 5.93 -22.28 3.01
C GLN A 113 6.54 -23.29 2.01
N ARG A 114 5.84 -23.60 0.91
CA ARG A 114 6.38 -24.44 -0.17
C ARG A 114 7.58 -23.79 -0.85
N ARG A 115 7.47 -22.50 -1.22
CA ARG A 115 8.58 -21.73 -1.83
C ARG A 115 9.81 -21.65 -0.93
N TYR A 116 9.62 -21.51 0.39
CA TYR A 116 10.72 -21.49 1.36
C TYR A 116 11.42 -22.86 1.48
N SER A 117 10.64 -23.94 1.39
CA SER A 117 11.16 -25.32 1.46
C SER A 117 11.93 -25.72 0.19
N GLU A 118 11.51 -25.21 -0.97
CA GLU A 118 12.22 -25.42 -2.25
C GLU A 118 13.53 -24.63 -2.32
N GLN A 119 13.61 -23.44 -1.72
CA GLN A 119 14.84 -22.64 -1.68
C GLN A 119 15.94 -23.22 -0.78
N GLN A 120 15.61 -24.08 0.18
CA GLN A 120 16.60 -24.73 1.04
C GLN A 120 17.20 -26.01 0.43
N ARG A 121 16.71 -26.47 -0.72
CA ARG A 121 17.37 -27.53 -1.50
C ARG A 121 18.43 -26.92 -2.42
N ASN A 122 19.50 -26.43 -1.81
CA ASN A 122 20.76 -26.23 -2.51
C ASN A 122 21.57 -27.52 -2.30
N PRO A 123 21.76 -28.39 -3.32
CA PRO A 123 22.76 -29.43 -3.21
C PRO A 123 24.12 -28.75 -3.25
N LEU A 124 24.93 -28.96 -2.20
CA LEU A 124 26.37 -28.89 -2.37
C LEU A 124 26.74 -30.00 -3.36
N GLU A 125 27.04 -29.63 -4.60
CA GLU A 125 28.00 -30.34 -5.45
C GLU A 125 29.20 -29.44 -5.72
#